data_AF-A0A964CAE1-F1
#
_entry.id   AF-A0A964CAE1-F1
#
_cell.length_a   1.000
_cell.length_b   1.000
_cell.length_c   1.000
_cell.angle_alpha   90.00
_cell.angle_beta   90.00
_cell.angle_gamma   90.00
#
_symmetry.space_group_name_H-M   'P 1'
#
loop_
_entity.id
_entity.type
_entity.pdbx_description
1 polymer ?
#
loop_
_entity_poly.entity_id
_entity_poly.type
_entity_poly.pdbx_seq_one_letter_code
_entity_poly.pdbx_strand_id
1 'polypeptide(L)'
;MPKGIPTHDTIARVFSRLNSEQFQKCFLSWIQSISCLNSGEVIALDGKTLRHSYDGRGNKKAIHMVSAWATSQRLVLGQVKVDKKSNEIAAI
;
A
#
# COMPACT_ATOMS: atom_id res chain seq x y z
N MET A 1 9.88 -22.14 -19.52
CA MET A 1 9.12 -23.39 -19.27
C MET A 1 7.67 -23.03 -18.97
N PRO A 2 6.66 -23.72 -19.53
CA PRO A 2 5.26 -23.32 -19.39
C PRO A 2 4.61 -23.66 -18.03
N LYS A 3 5.39 -24.07 -17.00
CA LYS A 3 4.91 -24.41 -15.64
C LYS A 3 5.93 -24.12 -14.51
N GLY A 4 6.79 -23.11 -14.70
CA GLY A 4 7.77 -22.70 -13.69
C GLY A 4 7.18 -21.72 -12.65
N ILE A 5 7.91 -21.47 -11.57
CA ILE A 5 7.56 -20.40 -10.62
C ILE A 5 7.43 -19.09 -11.41
N PRO A 6 6.33 -18.32 -11.22
CA PRO A 6 6.16 -17.04 -11.89
C PRO A 6 7.38 -16.15 -11.71
N THR A 7 7.91 -15.62 -12.82
CA THR A 7 8.97 -14.63 -12.77
C THR A 7 8.43 -13.29 -12.25
N HIS A 8 9.32 -12.40 -11.85
CA HIS A 8 8.99 -11.02 -11.47
C HIS A 8 8.04 -10.36 -12.49
N ASP A 9 8.32 -10.50 -13.78
CA ASP A 9 7.53 -9.88 -14.84
C ASP A 9 6.14 -10.50 -15.00
N THR A 10 6.00 -11.79 -14.66
CA THR A 10 4.71 -12.46 -14.66
C THR A 10 3.83 -11.88 -13.55
N ILE A 11 4.39 -11.72 -12.36
CA ILE A 11 3.71 -11.12 -11.21
C ILE A 11 3.36 -9.66 -11.51
N ALA A 12 4.31 -8.87 -12.00
CA ALA A 12 4.12 -7.46 -12.32
C ALA A 12 2.99 -7.24 -13.34
N ARG A 13 2.89 -8.12 -14.35
CA ARG A 13 1.83 -8.05 -15.37
C ARG A 13 0.43 -8.34 -14.81
N VAL A 14 0.33 -9.19 -13.80
CA VAL A 14 -0.95 -9.43 -13.11
C VAL A 14 -1.33 -8.16 -12.34
N PHE A 15 -0.44 -7.64 -11.50
CA PHE A 15 -0.71 -6.44 -10.72
C PHE A 15 -1.00 -5.21 -11.59
N SER A 16 -0.34 -5.05 -12.73
CA SER A 16 -0.59 -3.93 -13.65
C SER A 16 -1.97 -3.97 -14.30
N ARG A 17 -2.65 -5.11 -14.28
CA ARG A 17 -3.99 -5.29 -14.87
C ARG A 17 -5.10 -5.26 -13.82
N LEU A 18 -4.77 -5.30 -12.53
CA LEU A 18 -5.76 -5.22 -11.46
C LEU A 18 -6.29 -3.80 -11.33
N ASN A 19 -7.60 -3.67 -11.09
CA ASN A 19 -8.17 -2.41 -10.64
C ASN A 19 -7.63 -2.10 -9.23
N SER A 20 -6.91 -0.99 -9.09
CA SER A 20 -6.23 -0.63 -7.84
C SER A 20 -7.19 -0.40 -6.68
N GLU A 21 -8.36 0.19 -6.93
CA GLU A 21 -9.35 0.46 -5.90
C GLU A 21 -10.01 -0.81 -5.38
N GLN A 22 -10.36 -1.73 -6.29
CA GLN A 22 -10.92 -3.04 -5.91
C GLN A 22 -9.89 -3.88 -5.16
N PHE A 23 -8.64 -3.91 -5.63
CA PHE A 23 -7.56 -4.60 -4.95
C PHE A 23 -7.38 -4.06 -3.52
N GLN A 24 -7.35 -2.74 -3.35
CA GLN A 24 -7.27 -2.11 -2.03
C GLN A 24 -8.44 -2.51 -1.13
N LYS A 25 -9.67 -2.54 -1.63
CA LYS A 25 -10.85 -2.99 -0.86
C LYS A 25 -10.72 -4.43 -0.40
N CYS A 26 -10.34 -5.35 -1.30
CA CYS A 26 -10.13 -6.76 -0.95
C CYS A 26 -9.00 -6.92 0.07
N PHE A 27 -7.90 -6.20 -0.11
CA PHE A 27 -6.78 -6.19 0.83
C PHE A 27 -7.23 -5.73 2.22
N LEU A 28 -7.93 -4.60 2.32
CA LEU A 28 -8.43 -4.09 3.60
C LEU A 28 -9.41 -5.07 4.27
N SER A 29 -10.32 -5.67 3.50
CA SER A 29 -11.25 -6.67 4.02
C SER A 29 -10.51 -7.90 4.59
N TRP A 30 -9.48 -8.38 3.89
CA TRP A 30 -8.65 -9.47 4.38
C TRP A 30 -7.90 -9.08 5.67
N ILE A 31 -7.27 -7.91 5.69
CA ILE A 31 -6.55 -7.40 6.87
C ILE A 31 -7.49 -7.27 8.08
N GLN A 32 -8.70 -6.75 7.88
CA GLN A 32 -9.72 -6.67 8.94
C GLN A 32 -10.16 -8.04 9.45
N SER A 33 -10.18 -9.07 8.59
CA SER A 33 -10.56 -10.42 9.01
C SER A 33 -9.51 -11.12 9.87
N ILE A 34 -8.24 -10.71 9.77
CA ILE A 34 -7.12 -11.32 10.50
C ILE A 34 -6.57 -10.45 11.61
N SER A 35 -6.95 -9.16 11.67
CA SER A 35 -6.49 -8.26 12.70
C SER A 35 -7.20 -8.56 14.02
N CYS A 36 -6.43 -8.52 15.11
CA CYS A 36 -6.94 -8.65 16.47
C CYS A 36 -6.49 -7.41 17.24
N LEU A 37 -7.12 -6.27 16.94
CA LEU A 37 -6.81 -5.00 17.59
C LEU A 37 -7.19 -5.08 19.07
N ASN A 38 -6.17 -5.28 19.90
CA ASN A 38 -6.30 -5.29 21.34
C ASN A 38 -6.31 -3.86 21.89
N SER A 39 -6.95 -3.65 23.04
CA SER A 39 -6.88 -2.37 23.73
C SER A 39 -5.42 -2.05 24.08
N GLY A 40 -4.94 -0.88 23.69
CA GLY A 40 -3.54 -0.46 23.84
C GLY A 40 -2.62 -0.77 22.65
N GLU A 41 -3.13 -1.31 21.54
CA GLU A 41 -2.34 -1.45 20.30
C GLU A 41 -1.82 -0.08 19.82
N VAL A 42 -0.50 0.03 19.66
CA VAL A 42 0.13 1.24 19.12
C VAL A 42 0.13 1.18 17.59
N ILE A 43 -0.58 2.12 16.97
CA ILE A 43 -0.63 2.29 15.52
C ILE A 43 0.34 3.38 15.10
N ALA A 44 1.41 2.99 14.41
CA ALA A 44 2.34 3.93 13.81
C ALA A 44 1.78 4.40 12.45
N LEU A 45 1.79 5.71 12.24
CA LEU A 45 1.56 6.31 10.92
C LEU A 45 2.93 6.66 10.33
N ASP A 46 3.16 6.26 9.09
CA ASP A 46 4.43 6.54 8.41
C ASP A 46 4.20 6.94 6.96
N GLY A 47 4.78 8.09 6.58
CA GLY A 47 4.75 8.63 5.23
C GLY A 47 5.94 8.18 4.38
N LYS A 48 5.71 7.42 3.31
CA LYS A 48 6.73 7.00 2.34
C LYS A 48 6.51 7.59 0.96
N THR A 49 7.60 7.93 0.27
CA THR A 49 7.58 8.28 -1.16
C THR A 49 8.07 7.10 -1.98
N LEU A 50 7.26 6.62 -2.92
CA LEU A 50 7.62 5.48 -3.76
C LEU A 50 8.69 5.89 -4.78
N ARG A 51 9.88 5.28 -4.70
CA ARG A 51 10.99 5.55 -5.62
C ARG A 51 10.60 5.15 -7.06
N HIS A 52 10.94 5.98 -8.04
CA HIS A 52 10.61 5.80 -9.48
C HIS A 52 9.11 5.74 -9.80
N SER A 53 8.23 6.24 -8.92
CA SER A 53 6.79 6.33 -9.19
C SER A 53 6.37 7.59 -9.97
N TYR A 54 7.31 8.50 -10.24
CA TYR A 54 7.08 9.68 -11.07
C TYR A 54 7.18 9.30 -12.55
N ASP A 55 6.40 9.99 -13.38
CA ASP A 55 6.50 9.88 -14.84
C ASP A 55 6.76 11.28 -15.41
N GLY A 56 8.01 11.51 -15.82
CA GLY A 56 8.44 12.79 -16.40
C GLY A 56 7.86 13.05 -17.78
N ARG A 57 7.41 12.02 -18.52
CA ARG A 57 6.77 12.18 -19.83
C ARG A 57 5.27 12.44 -19.70
N GLY A 58 4.63 11.85 -18.70
CA GLY A 58 3.20 12.00 -18.40
C GLY A 58 2.86 13.09 -17.37
N ASN A 59 3.84 13.89 -16.93
CA ASN A 59 3.71 14.89 -15.86
C ASN A 59 3.07 14.34 -14.55
N LYS A 60 3.33 13.07 -14.22
CA LYS A 60 2.85 12.46 -12.98
C LYS A 60 3.89 12.65 -11.88
N LYS A 61 3.46 13.30 -10.79
CA LYS A 61 4.27 13.43 -9.58
C LYS A 61 4.50 12.08 -8.93
N ALA A 62 5.59 11.99 -8.16
CA ALA A 62 5.86 10.81 -7.34
C ALA A 62 4.67 10.52 -6.41
N ILE A 63 4.38 9.24 -6.21
CA ILE A 63 3.34 8.77 -5.31
C ILE A 63 3.86 8.89 -3.88
N HIS A 64 3.16 9.67 -3.08
CA HIS A 64 3.32 9.72 -1.63
C HIS A 64 2.23 8.88 -1.00
N MET A 65 2.61 8.02 -0.05
CA MET A 65 1.72 7.12 0.66
C MET A 65 1.86 7.33 2.16
N VAL A 66 0.76 7.27 2.90
CA VAL A 66 0.77 7.12 4.36
C VAL A 66 0.25 5.72 4.68
N SER A 67 0.94 5.00 5.57
CA SER A 67 0.54 3.66 6.01
C SER A 67 0.27 3.64 7.51
N ALA A 68 -0.75 2.89 7.93
CA ALA A 68 -1.03 2.59 9.33
C ALA A 68 -0.48 1.20 9.67
N TRP A 69 0.43 1.14 10.65
CA TRP A 69 1.14 -0.07 11.05
C TRP A 69 0.84 -0.43 12.50
N ALA A 70 0.22 -1.59 12.71
CA ALA A 70 0.03 -2.18 14.03
C ALA A 70 1.34 -2.82 14.50
N THR A 71 1.99 -2.18 15.46
CA THR A 71 3.35 -2.52 15.88
C THR A 71 3.46 -3.89 16.53
N SER A 72 2.48 -4.28 17.36
CA SER A 72 2.50 -5.55 18.07
C SER A 72 2.16 -6.72 17.15
N GLN A 73 1.22 -6.50 16.23
CA GLN A 73 0.73 -7.49 15.27
C GLN A 73 1.60 -7.60 14.00
N ARG A 74 2.52 -6.64 13.80
CA ARG A 74 3.37 -6.55 12.60
C ARG A 74 2.55 -6.52 11.32
N LEU A 75 1.48 -5.73 11.31
CA LEU A 75 0.49 -5.69 10.24
C LEU A 75 0.30 -4.27 9.70
N VAL A 76 0.27 -4.14 8.38
CA VAL A 76 -0.24 -2.91 7.74
C VAL A 76 -1.75 -2.98 7.77
N LEU A 77 -2.38 -2.10 8.56
CA LEU A 77 -3.84 -2.01 8.67
C LEU A 77 -4.47 -1.34 7.45
N GLY A 78 -3.73 -0.46 6.81
CA GLY A 78 -4.17 0.25 5.62
C GLY A 78 -3.13 1.23 5.13
N GLN A 79 -3.34 1.73 3.91
CA GLN A 79 -2.51 2.75 3.30
C GLN A 79 -3.34 3.65 2.39
N VAL A 80 -2.96 4.92 2.29
CA VAL A 80 -3.64 5.91 1.46
C VAL A 80 -2.64 6.74 0.68
N LYS A 81 -2.97 7.07 -0.57
CA LYS A 81 -2.21 8.00 -1.40
C LYS A 81 -2.49 9.43 -0.97
N VAL A 82 -1.44 10.24 -0.82
CA VAL A 82 -1.53 11.66 -0.50
C VAL A 82 -0.87 12.51 -1.59
N ASP A 83 -1.38 13.73 -1.80
CA ASP A 83 -1.01 14.56 -2.97
C ASP A 83 0.38 15.23 -2.87
N LYS A 84 0.92 15.37 -1.66
CA LYS A 84 2.24 15.96 -1.40
C LYS A 84 2.96 15.13 -0.34
N LYS A 85 4.23 15.46 -0.09
CA LYS A 85 4.87 15.23 1.22
C LYS A 85 4.21 16.10 2.32
N SER A 86 2.89 16.21 2.29
CA SER A 86 2.08 16.73 3.37
C SER A 86 2.13 15.68 4.47
N ASN A 87 2.52 16.13 5.65
CA ASN A 87 2.76 15.31 6.83
C ASN A 87 1.57 14.38 7.12
N GLU A 88 1.83 13.31 7.88
CA GLU A 88 0.85 12.29 8.31
C GLU A 88 -0.49 12.85 8.82
N ILE A 89 -0.49 14.09 9.30
CA ILE A 89 -1.65 14.89 9.73
C ILE A 89 -2.71 15.05 8.61
N ALA A 90 -2.30 15.19 7.34
CA ALA A 90 -3.23 15.38 6.23
C ALA A 90 -3.92 14.09 5.77
N ALA A 91 -3.51 12.94 6.33
CA ALA A 91 -4.12 11.64 6.07
C ALA A 91 -5.13 11.21 7.16
N ILE A 92 -5.34 12.07 8.17
CA ILE A 92 -6.34 11.92 9.24
C ILE A 92 -7.60 12.69 8.84
#